data_AF-A0A8I0TAY1-F1
#
_entry.id   AF-A0A8I0TAY1-F1
#
_cell.length_a   1.000
_cell.length_b   1.000
_cell.length_c   1.000
_cell.angle_alpha   90.00
_cell.angle_beta   90.00
_cell.angle_gamma   90.00
#
_symmetry.space_group_name_H-M   'P 1'
#
loop_
_entity.id
_entity.type
_entity.pdbx_description
1 polymer ?
#
loop_
_entity_poly.entity_id
_entity_poly.type
_entity_poly.pdbx_seq_one_letter_code
_entity_poly.pdbx_strand_id
1 'polypeptide(L)'
;MNGLPKIDLIPGWDCYDWRNARTILEHGHPTEWRDIIEVLSAHRLPHTELAAKGGSKTKTASALDSELYKRGWVEKKFETKIVVDGSESDSPTHLIDCFKGKIALEVEWNNKDPFYDRDLNNFRLLYDLRVVDVGVVVTRSTGLMQWMRQGFADFAKAAGTYGSSTTHFDKLEPRILGGGAGGCPVLVFAMTQVIYVDDRC
;
A
#
# COMPACT_ATOMS: atom_id res chain seq x y z
N MET A 1 -12.15 -14.72 -15.13
CA MET A 1 -12.30 -13.71 -14.07
C MET A 1 -11.27 -12.65 -14.38
N ASN A 2 -11.67 -11.48 -14.86
CA ASN A 2 -10.76 -10.53 -15.52
C ASN A 2 -10.28 -9.38 -14.60
N GLY A 3 -10.34 -9.56 -13.28
CA GLY A 3 -9.91 -8.55 -12.31
C GLY A 3 -9.74 -9.17 -10.92
N LEU A 4 -9.06 -8.43 -10.04
CA LEU A 4 -8.94 -8.78 -8.63
C LEU A 4 -10.33 -8.77 -7.95
N PRO A 5 -10.67 -9.76 -7.11
CA PRO A 5 -11.94 -9.77 -6.38
C PRO A 5 -12.05 -8.54 -5.47
N LYS A 6 -12.99 -7.65 -5.80
CA LYS A 6 -13.36 -6.55 -4.91
C LYS A 6 -14.20 -7.07 -3.75
N ILE A 7 -13.90 -6.60 -2.54
CA ILE A 7 -14.63 -6.93 -1.31
C ILE A 7 -15.01 -5.66 -0.55
N ASP A 8 -16.11 -5.74 0.18
CA ASP A 8 -16.55 -4.66 1.06
C ASP A 8 -15.96 -4.87 2.47
N LEU A 9 -15.16 -3.90 2.92
CA LEU A 9 -14.53 -3.94 4.25
C LEU A 9 -14.76 -2.66 5.05
N ILE A 10 -14.35 -1.52 4.51
CA ILE A 10 -14.43 -0.23 5.20
C ILE A 10 -14.97 0.87 4.27
N PRO A 11 -15.87 1.75 4.74
CA PRO A 11 -16.42 2.84 3.92
C PRO A 11 -15.33 3.77 3.39
N GLY A 12 -15.46 4.17 2.13
CA GLY A 12 -14.52 5.10 1.48
C GLY A 12 -13.24 4.46 0.94
N TRP A 13 -13.16 3.12 0.94
CA TRP A 13 -12.05 2.36 0.37
C TRP A 13 -12.55 1.30 -0.62
N ASP A 14 -11.90 1.20 -1.76
CA ASP A 14 -12.03 0.06 -2.66
C ASP A 14 -11.04 -1.02 -2.19
N CYS A 15 -11.54 -2.15 -1.70
CA CYS A 15 -10.71 -3.22 -1.14
C CYS A 15 -10.67 -4.44 -2.05
N TYR A 16 -9.50 -5.08 -2.17
CA TYR A 16 -9.31 -6.22 -3.08
C TYR A 16 -8.52 -7.33 -2.41
N ASP A 17 -9.02 -8.56 -2.48
CA ASP A 17 -8.43 -9.72 -1.82
C ASP A 17 -7.82 -10.69 -2.84
N TRP A 18 -6.52 -10.94 -2.68
CA TRP A 18 -5.77 -11.90 -3.47
C TRP A 18 -5.28 -13.06 -2.62
N ARG A 19 -5.66 -14.29 -3.03
CA ARG A 19 -5.28 -15.55 -2.38
C ARG A 19 -5.70 -15.65 -0.90
N ASN A 20 -6.90 -15.18 -0.58
CA ASN A 20 -7.49 -15.26 0.77
C ASN A 20 -6.68 -14.50 1.83
N ALA A 21 -6.05 -13.40 1.44
CA ALA A 21 -5.27 -12.54 2.33
C ALA A 21 -6.12 -12.04 3.51
N ARG A 22 -7.38 -11.69 3.23
CA ARG A 22 -8.34 -11.31 4.27
C ARG A 22 -8.50 -12.40 5.32
N THR A 23 -8.80 -13.63 4.90
CA THR A 23 -9.03 -14.77 5.81
C THR A 23 -7.82 -15.04 6.70
N ILE A 24 -6.62 -14.96 6.12
CA ILE A 24 -5.36 -15.16 6.86
C ILE A 24 -5.16 -14.04 7.88
N LEU A 25 -5.40 -12.78 7.51
CA LEU A 25 -5.33 -11.65 8.44
C LEU A 25 -6.37 -11.77 9.57
N GLU A 26 -7.64 -11.97 9.23
CA GLU A 26 -8.77 -12.00 10.17
C GLU A 26 -8.60 -13.09 11.24
N HIS A 27 -8.12 -14.27 10.85
CA HIS A 27 -8.07 -15.43 11.75
C HIS A 27 -6.66 -15.79 12.24
N GLY A 28 -5.63 -15.54 11.42
CA GLY A 28 -4.24 -15.83 11.77
C GLY A 28 -3.53 -14.67 12.47
N HIS A 29 -3.93 -13.42 12.18
CA HIS A 29 -3.29 -12.21 12.68
C HIS A 29 -4.33 -11.18 13.19
N PRO A 30 -5.23 -11.57 14.12
CA PRO A 30 -6.40 -10.76 14.50
C PRO A 30 -6.02 -9.40 15.13
N THR A 31 -4.84 -9.30 15.76
CA THR A 31 -4.35 -8.04 16.34
C THR A 31 -3.95 -7.07 15.24
N GLU A 32 -3.14 -7.53 14.28
CA GLU A 32 -2.68 -6.76 13.13
C GLU A 32 -3.87 -6.37 12.23
N TRP A 33 -4.81 -7.30 12.03
CA TRP A 33 -6.06 -7.03 11.30
C TRP A 33 -6.84 -5.87 11.91
N ARG A 34 -7.08 -5.93 13.23
CA ARG A 34 -7.80 -4.86 13.95
C ARG A 34 -7.06 -3.53 13.83
N ASP A 35 -5.74 -3.54 13.97
CA ASP A 35 -4.92 -2.33 13.82
C ASP A 35 -5.11 -1.67 12.45
N ILE A 36 -5.01 -2.47 11.38
CA ILE A 36 -5.18 -2.00 10.00
C ILE A 36 -6.59 -1.40 9.81
N ILE A 37 -7.63 -2.13 10.21
CA ILE A 37 -9.02 -1.69 10.00
C ILE A 37 -9.33 -0.41 10.78
N GLU A 38 -8.90 -0.31 12.04
CA GLU A 38 -9.12 0.90 12.85
C GLU A 38 -8.37 2.12 12.27
N VAL A 39 -7.10 1.95 11.88
CA VAL A 39 -6.30 3.05 11.30
C VAL A 39 -6.90 3.51 9.97
N LEU A 40 -7.18 2.60 9.05
CA LEU A 40 -7.68 2.95 7.71
C LEU A 40 -9.12 3.51 7.76
N SER A 41 -9.97 3.02 8.67
CA SER A 41 -11.33 3.55 8.85
C SER A 41 -11.34 4.97 9.42
N ALA A 42 -10.39 5.28 10.30
CA ALA A 42 -10.25 6.62 10.90
C ALA A 42 -9.53 7.61 9.98
N HIS A 43 -8.73 7.12 9.02
CA HIS A 43 -7.96 7.97 8.13
C HIS A 43 -8.86 8.87 7.28
N ARG A 44 -8.41 10.11 7.10
CA ARG A 44 -9.03 11.12 6.25
C ARG A 44 -7.95 11.72 5.37
N LEU A 45 -8.38 12.32 4.27
CA LEU A 45 -7.51 12.97 3.30
C LEU A 45 -7.80 14.49 3.29
N PRO A 46 -7.12 15.28 4.14
CA PRO A 46 -7.37 16.72 4.24
C PRO A 46 -6.96 17.44 2.96
N HIS A 47 -7.67 18.52 2.63
CA HIS A 47 -7.31 19.40 1.52
C HIS A 47 -5.89 19.95 1.64
N THR A 48 -5.49 20.36 2.85
CA THR A 48 -4.14 20.89 3.10
C THR A 48 -3.03 19.88 2.78
N GLU A 49 -3.27 18.58 2.95
CA GLU A 49 -2.31 17.54 2.57
C GLU A 49 -2.21 17.36 1.07
N LEU A 50 -3.34 17.38 0.37
CA LEU A 50 -3.37 17.33 -1.10
C LEU A 50 -2.71 18.56 -1.72
N ALA A 51 -2.87 19.72 -1.10
CA ALA A 51 -2.26 20.98 -1.55
C ALA A 51 -0.77 21.08 -1.21
N ALA A 52 -0.29 20.39 -0.18
CA ALA A 52 1.11 20.46 0.28
C ALA A 52 2.11 20.14 -0.84
N LYS A 53 3.20 20.91 -0.94
CA LYS A 53 4.26 20.71 -1.96
C LYS A 53 4.84 19.30 -1.89
N GLY A 54 5.26 18.76 -3.03
CA GLY A 54 5.79 17.40 -3.14
C GLY A 54 7.07 17.17 -2.32
N GLY A 55 7.34 15.90 -1.99
CA GLY A 55 8.48 15.42 -1.21
C GLY A 55 8.65 13.90 -1.37
N SER A 56 9.72 13.32 -0.80
CA SER A 56 10.03 11.89 -0.95
C SER A 56 8.98 10.97 -0.31
N LYS A 57 8.39 11.38 0.82
CA LYS A 57 7.22 10.78 1.47
C LYS A 57 6.20 11.89 1.77
N THR A 58 4.95 11.71 1.37
CA THR A 58 3.90 12.72 1.58
C THR A 58 3.35 12.65 3.00
N LYS A 59 2.76 13.76 3.48
CA LYS A 59 2.13 13.82 4.81
C LYS A 59 1.09 12.71 5.00
N THR A 60 0.33 12.39 3.95
CA THR A 60 -0.67 11.32 3.96
C THR A 60 -0.07 9.96 4.27
N ALA A 61 1.05 9.59 3.63
CA ALA A 61 1.72 8.33 3.91
C ALA A 61 2.30 8.31 5.34
N SER A 62 2.98 9.37 5.74
CA SER A 62 3.54 9.48 7.09
C SER A 62 2.49 9.49 8.20
N ALA A 63 1.28 9.99 7.94
CA ALA A 63 0.18 9.97 8.90
C ALA A 63 -0.29 8.54 9.18
N LEU A 64 -0.44 7.72 8.14
CA LEU A 64 -0.78 6.30 8.27
C LEU A 64 0.30 5.54 9.02
N ASP A 65 1.57 5.71 8.64
CA ASP A 65 2.71 5.09 9.31
C ASP A 65 2.74 5.44 10.80
N SER A 66 2.55 6.72 11.13
CA SER A 66 2.60 7.19 12.52
C SER A 66 1.53 6.54 13.40
N GLU A 67 0.32 6.36 12.89
CA GLU A 67 -0.75 5.67 13.62
C GLU A 67 -0.47 4.18 13.81
N LEU A 68 0.13 3.53 12.79
CA LEU A 68 0.57 2.14 12.91
C LEU A 68 1.75 2.00 13.90
N TYR A 69 2.70 2.93 13.89
CA TYR A 69 3.85 2.91 14.81
C TYR A 69 3.43 3.06 16.27
N LYS A 70 2.41 3.87 16.56
CA LYS A 70 1.79 3.95 17.90
C LYS A 70 1.23 2.61 18.39
N ARG A 71 0.91 1.71 17.45
CA ARG A 71 0.40 0.34 17.70
C ARG A 71 1.50 -0.72 17.65
N GLY A 72 2.77 -0.31 17.65
CA GLY A 72 3.93 -1.21 17.68
C GLY A 72 4.32 -1.80 16.34
N TRP A 73 3.83 -1.26 15.23
CA TRP A 73 4.40 -1.53 13.90
C TRP A 73 5.74 -0.81 13.78
N VAL A 74 6.65 -1.35 12.96
CA VAL A 74 7.97 -0.77 12.75
C VAL A 74 8.35 -0.77 11.28
N GLU A 75 9.07 0.26 10.83
CA GLU A 75 9.78 0.18 9.55
C GLU A 75 10.85 -0.91 9.67
N LYS A 76 10.94 -1.78 8.67
CA LYS A 76 11.85 -2.94 8.76
C LYS A 76 12.50 -3.28 7.44
N LYS A 77 13.83 -3.37 7.45
CA LYS A 77 14.62 -4.01 6.41
C LYS A 77 14.99 -5.42 6.86
N PHE A 78 14.77 -6.40 5.98
CA PHE A 78 15.24 -7.76 6.19
C PHE A 78 16.49 -7.99 5.36
N GLU A 79 17.60 -8.36 6.01
CA GLU A 79 18.82 -8.76 5.31
C GLU A 79 18.68 -10.23 4.93
N THR A 80 18.75 -10.52 3.63
CA THR A 80 18.60 -11.88 3.09
C THR A 80 19.73 -12.17 2.12
N LYS A 81 20.26 -13.39 2.20
CA LYS A 81 21.31 -13.89 1.32
C LYS A 81 20.83 -15.12 0.56
N ILE A 82 21.20 -15.22 -0.70
CA ILE A 82 21.05 -16.43 -1.50
C ILE A 82 22.42 -17.08 -1.60
N VAL A 83 22.48 -18.39 -1.33
CA VAL A 83 23.71 -19.19 -1.45
C VAL A 83 23.50 -20.22 -2.56
N VAL A 84 24.33 -20.15 -3.61
CA VAL A 84 24.33 -21.11 -4.72
C VAL A 84 25.73 -21.70 -4.83
N ASP A 85 25.85 -23.02 -4.67
CA ASP A 85 27.13 -23.74 -4.72
C ASP A 85 28.23 -23.13 -3.81
N GLY A 86 27.83 -22.61 -2.65
CA GLY A 86 28.72 -21.96 -1.69
C GLY A 86 29.07 -20.50 -2.00
N SER A 87 28.59 -19.94 -3.12
CA SER A 87 28.73 -18.53 -3.45
C SER A 87 27.54 -17.73 -2.89
N GLU A 88 27.82 -16.76 -2.03
CA GLU A 88 26.80 -15.87 -1.46
C GLU A 88 26.55 -14.66 -2.36
N SER A 89 25.28 -14.30 -2.53
CA SER A 89 24.87 -13.01 -3.07
C SER A 89 23.77 -12.40 -2.20
N ASP A 90 23.82 -11.09 -2.03
CA ASP A 90 22.73 -10.36 -1.36
C ASP A 90 21.49 -10.41 -2.25
N SER A 91 20.35 -10.77 -1.65
CA SER A 91 19.08 -10.64 -2.36
C SER A 91 18.60 -9.20 -2.27
N PRO A 92 18.03 -8.64 -3.34
CA PRO A 92 17.50 -7.28 -3.30
C PRO A 92 16.20 -7.26 -2.49
N THR A 93 16.31 -7.05 -1.18
CA THR A 93 15.18 -6.69 -0.31
C THR A 93 15.08 -5.19 -0.16
N HIS A 94 13.86 -4.74 0.08
CA HIS A 94 13.55 -3.34 0.33
C HIS A 94 13.00 -3.16 1.74
N LEU A 95 13.13 -1.92 2.24
CA LEU A 95 12.49 -1.51 3.49
C LEU A 95 10.99 -1.65 3.34
N ILE A 96 10.36 -2.31 4.30
CA ILE A 96 8.91 -2.33 4.47
C ILE A 96 8.53 -1.15 5.35
N ASP A 97 7.58 -0.32 4.89
CA ASP A 97 7.09 0.84 5.63
C ASP A 97 6.59 0.48 7.03
N CYS A 98 5.75 -0.56 7.13
CA CYS A 98 5.16 -1.03 8.37
C CYS A 98 5.18 -2.56 8.46
N PHE A 99 5.91 -3.12 9.43
CA PHE A 99 5.95 -4.55 9.70
C PHE A 99 5.53 -4.87 11.15
N LYS A 100 4.64 -5.86 11.31
CA LYS A 100 4.24 -6.42 12.61
C LYS A 100 3.70 -7.83 12.44
N GLY A 101 4.06 -8.75 13.34
CA GLY A 101 3.40 -10.07 13.41
C GLY A 101 3.41 -10.87 12.11
N LYS A 102 4.45 -10.74 11.27
CA LYS A 102 4.57 -11.34 9.92
C LYS A 102 3.65 -10.71 8.85
N ILE A 103 3.10 -9.55 9.11
CA ILE A 103 2.38 -8.74 8.13
C ILE A 103 3.32 -7.63 7.64
N ALA A 104 3.46 -7.52 6.32
CA ALA A 104 4.20 -6.44 5.67
C ALA A 104 3.21 -5.49 5.00
N LEU A 105 3.21 -4.22 5.40
CA LEU A 105 2.32 -3.19 4.89
C LEU A 105 3.13 -2.06 4.24
N GLU A 106 2.77 -1.71 3.01
CA GLU A 106 3.39 -0.65 2.22
C GLU A 106 2.36 0.43 1.86
N VAL A 107 2.73 1.70 2.04
CA VAL A 107 1.86 2.85 1.76
C VAL A 107 2.33 3.59 0.52
N GLU A 108 1.69 3.28 -0.60
CA GLU A 108 2.11 3.74 -1.93
C GLU A 108 1.34 4.98 -2.39
N TRP A 109 1.98 6.15 -2.26
CA TRP A 109 1.42 7.46 -2.62
C TRP A 109 2.20 8.23 -3.70
N ASN A 110 3.46 7.85 -3.99
CA ASN A 110 4.34 8.68 -4.82
C ASN A 110 4.27 8.37 -6.34
N ASN A 111 4.96 9.18 -7.14
CA ASN A 111 4.80 9.27 -8.59
C ASN A 111 5.80 8.42 -9.40
N LYS A 112 6.15 7.20 -8.94
CA LYS A 112 7.06 6.33 -9.71
C LYS A 112 6.56 4.88 -9.76
N ASP A 113 6.40 4.38 -10.98
CA ASP A 113 5.91 3.04 -11.30
C ASP A 113 6.72 1.83 -10.80
N PRO A 114 8.06 1.86 -10.63
CA PRO A 114 8.79 0.66 -10.19
C PRO A 114 8.51 0.28 -8.72
N PHE A 115 7.77 1.09 -7.96
CA PHE A 115 7.50 0.80 -6.55
C PHE A 115 6.63 -0.45 -6.37
N TYR A 116 5.50 -0.58 -7.10
CA TYR A 116 4.69 -1.79 -6.98
C TYR A 116 5.44 -3.08 -7.35
N ASP A 117 6.23 -3.07 -8.42
CA ASP A 117 7.00 -4.25 -8.81
C ASP A 117 8.01 -4.63 -7.72
N ARG A 118 8.63 -3.63 -7.10
CA ARG A 118 9.58 -3.78 -6.01
C ARG A 118 8.92 -4.34 -4.75
N ASP A 119 7.79 -3.76 -4.33
CA ASP A 119 7.12 -4.11 -3.09
C ASP A 119 6.46 -5.48 -3.20
N LEU A 120 5.80 -5.79 -4.33
CA LEU A 120 5.26 -7.12 -4.61
C LEU A 120 6.36 -8.18 -4.66
N ASN A 121 7.51 -7.86 -5.27
CA ASN A 121 8.65 -8.77 -5.26
C ASN A 121 9.22 -8.97 -3.85
N ASN A 122 9.23 -7.93 -3.01
CA ASN A 122 9.67 -8.01 -1.62
C ASN A 122 8.71 -8.91 -0.81
N PHE A 123 7.39 -8.75 -0.99
CA PHE A 123 6.38 -9.63 -0.38
C PHE A 123 6.56 -11.08 -0.81
N ARG A 124 6.75 -11.33 -2.11
CA ARG A 124 7.03 -12.67 -2.65
C ARG A 124 8.22 -13.33 -1.96
N LEU A 125 9.36 -12.65 -1.94
CA LEU A 125 10.60 -13.17 -1.37
C LEU A 125 10.44 -13.47 0.12
N LEU A 126 9.89 -12.52 0.89
CA LEU A 126 9.74 -12.67 2.33
C LEU A 126 8.69 -13.72 2.70
N TYR A 127 7.69 -13.92 1.85
CA TYR A 127 6.73 -15.02 1.98
C TYR A 127 7.39 -16.38 1.78
N ASP A 128 8.18 -16.54 0.71
CA ASP A 128 8.90 -17.78 0.42
C ASP A 128 9.92 -18.12 1.54
N LEU A 129 10.50 -17.09 2.16
CA LEU A 129 11.37 -17.21 3.34
C LEU A 129 10.62 -17.39 4.67
N ARG A 130 9.28 -17.45 4.65
CA ARG A 130 8.39 -17.63 5.82
C ARG A 130 8.47 -16.49 6.84
N VAL A 131 8.95 -15.32 6.42
CA VAL A 131 9.04 -14.10 7.23
C VAL A 131 7.74 -13.32 7.21
N VAL A 132 7.05 -13.31 6.06
CA VAL A 132 5.77 -12.64 5.83
C VAL A 132 4.70 -13.69 5.52
N ASP A 133 3.51 -13.53 6.10
CA ASP A 133 2.34 -14.37 5.79
C ASP A 133 1.39 -13.65 4.83
N VAL A 134 1.25 -12.32 4.95
CA VAL A 134 0.42 -11.48 4.08
C VAL A 134 1.10 -10.14 3.79
N GLY A 135 1.07 -9.73 2.52
CA GLY A 135 1.39 -8.37 2.10
C GLY A 135 0.13 -7.49 2.09
N VAL A 136 0.24 -6.24 2.55
CA VAL A 136 -0.85 -5.26 2.52
C VAL A 136 -0.38 -4.04 1.73
N VAL A 137 -1.18 -3.61 0.76
CA VAL A 137 -0.89 -2.40 -0.02
C VAL A 137 -1.96 -1.37 0.25
N VAL A 138 -1.55 -0.20 0.75
CA VAL A 138 -2.40 0.97 0.88
C VAL A 138 -2.07 1.92 -0.26
N THR A 139 -3.05 2.26 -1.10
CA THR A 139 -2.82 3.14 -2.25
C THR A 139 -4.06 3.97 -2.60
N ARG A 140 -4.02 4.70 -3.71
CA ARG A 140 -5.14 5.47 -4.25
C ARG A 140 -6.00 4.61 -5.17
N SER A 141 -7.32 4.76 -5.06
CA SER A 141 -8.20 4.23 -6.10
C SER A 141 -8.02 5.01 -7.40
N THR A 142 -8.34 4.36 -8.51
CA THR A 142 -8.32 5.01 -9.82
C THR A 142 -9.30 6.19 -9.87
N GLY A 143 -10.45 6.06 -9.21
CA GLY A 143 -11.42 7.15 -9.06
C GLY A 143 -10.84 8.36 -8.33
N LEU A 144 -10.15 8.15 -7.20
CA LEU A 144 -9.48 9.23 -6.48
C LEU A 144 -8.41 9.92 -7.34
N MET A 145 -7.57 9.15 -8.02
CA MET A 145 -6.54 9.71 -8.91
C MET A 145 -7.16 10.57 -10.02
N GLN A 146 -8.23 10.10 -10.66
CA GLN A 146 -8.94 10.84 -11.70
C GLN A 146 -9.59 12.12 -11.16
N TRP A 147 -10.21 12.05 -9.98
CA TRP A 147 -10.81 13.21 -9.31
C TRP A 147 -9.75 14.26 -8.96
N MET A 148 -8.63 13.85 -8.37
CA MET A 148 -7.50 14.73 -8.08
C MET A 148 -6.92 15.37 -9.36
N ARG A 149 -6.84 14.60 -10.45
CA ARG A 149 -6.39 15.08 -11.75
C ARG A 149 -7.32 16.13 -12.35
N GLN A 150 -8.64 15.98 -12.17
CA GLN A 150 -9.63 16.96 -12.64
C GLN A 150 -9.62 18.22 -11.77
N GLY A 151 -9.53 18.06 -10.44
CA GLY A 151 -9.49 19.17 -9.46
C GLY A 151 -8.08 19.71 -9.18
N PHE A 152 -7.09 19.48 -10.05
CA PHE A 152 -5.69 19.79 -9.75
C PHE A 152 -5.46 21.26 -9.34
N ALA A 153 -6.22 22.18 -9.95
CA ALA A 153 -6.16 23.61 -9.65
C ALA A 153 -6.63 23.93 -8.22
N ASP A 154 -7.65 23.23 -7.73
CA ASP A 154 -8.17 23.41 -6.37
C ASP A 154 -7.12 23.02 -5.33
N PHE A 155 -6.27 22.05 -5.63
CA PHE A 155 -5.14 21.63 -4.79
C PHE A 155 -3.86 22.41 -5.05
N ALA A 156 -3.93 23.56 -5.74
CA ALA A 156 -2.77 24.38 -6.10
C ALA A 156 -1.64 23.58 -6.79
N LYS A 157 -2.00 22.58 -7.61
CA LYS A 157 -1.05 21.76 -8.38
C LYS A 157 -0.94 22.23 -9.82
N ALA A 158 0.17 21.85 -10.46
CA ALA A 158 0.29 21.98 -11.90
C ALA A 158 -0.52 20.89 -12.61
N ALA A 159 -1.03 21.19 -13.81
CA ALA A 159 -1.64 20.20 -14.68
C ALA A 159 -0.65 19.05 -14.93
N GLY A 160 -1.12 17.81 -14.81
CA GLY A 160 -0.28 16.61 -14.97
C GLY A 160 0.43 16.13 -13.70
N THR A 161 0.31 16.84 -12.57
CA THR A 161 0.84 16.36 -11.26
C THR A 161 0.27 14.98 -10.90
N TYR A 162 -1.04 14.82 -11.08
CA TYR A 162 -1.76 13.56 -10.88
C TYR A 162 -1.92 12.83 -12.21
N GLY A 163 -0.80 12.71 -12.94
CA GLY A 163 -0.74 12.08 -14.24
C GLY A 163 -0.75 10.56 -14.16
N SER A 164 -0.74 9.93 -15.33
CA SER A 164 -0.72 8.47 -15.45
C SER A 164 0.46 7.86 -14.70
N SER A 165 1.61 8.52 -14.57
CA SER A 165 2.81 8.06 -13.84
C SER A 165 2.62 7.87 -12.32
N THR A 166 1.48 8.28 -11.76
CA THR A 166 1.20 8.16 -10.32
C THR A 166 0.80 6.75 -9.93
N THR A 167 1.13 6.31 -8.71
CA THR A 167 0.63 5.04 -8.16
C THR A 167 -0.88 5.10 -7.93
N HIS A 168 -1.62 4.17 -8.53
CA HIS A 168 -3.05 3.97 -8.32
C HIS A 168 -3.42 2.52 -8.65
N PHE A 169 -4.64 2.10 -8.30
CA PHE A 169 -5.07 0.70 -8.39
C PHE A 169 -4.94 0.08 -9.79
N ASP A 170 -5.35 0.77 -10.87
CA ASP A 170 -5.25 0.23 -12.25
C ASP A 170 -3.81 -0.11 -12.68
N LYS A 171 -2.80 0.44 -12.00
CA LYS A 171 -1.40 0.06 -12.19
C LYS A 171 -0.95 -1.11 -11.34
N LEU A 172 -1.54 -1.27 -10.15
CA LEU A 172 -1.21 -2.36 -9.23
C LEU A 172 -1.85 -3.67 -9.68
N GLU A 173 -3.12 -3.64 -10.06
CA GLU A 173 -3.90 -4.82 -10.45
C GLU A 173 -3.21 -5.70 -11.50
N PRO A 174 -2.76 -5.19 -12.66
CA PRO A 174 -2.10 -6.04 -13.66
C PRO A 174 -0.80 -6.66 -13.16
N ARG A 175 -0.12 -6.07 -12.17
CA ARG A 175 1.10 -6.63 -11.58
C ARG A 175 0.81 -7.77 -10.63
N ILE A 176 -0.23 -7.64 -9.80
CA ILE A 176 -0.69 -8.74 -8.94
C ILE A 176 -1.18 -9.91 -9.81
N LEU A 177 -2.04 -9.63 -10.79
CA LEU A 177 -2.56 -10.64 -11.72
C LEU A 177 -1.46 -11.26 -12.59
N GLY A 178 -0.44 -10.48 -12.94
CA GLY A 178 0.76 -10.93 -13.64
C GLY A 178 1.74 -11.75 -12.79
N GLY A 179 1.43 -11.97 -11.50
CA GLY A 179 2.23 -12.80 -10.61
C GLY A 179 3.36 -12.08 -9.88
N GLY A 180 3.34 -10.75 -9.79
CA GLY A 180 4.36 -9.95 -9.10
C GLY A 180 4.55 -10.34 -7.63
N ALA A 181 3.46 -10.72 -6.94
CA ALA A 181 3.52 -11.20 -5.55
C ALA A 181 3.88 -12.70 -5.43
N GLY A 182 3.99 -13.42 -6.55
CA GLY A 182 4.21 -14.86 -6.60
C GLY A 182 3.24 -15.64 -5.72
N GLY A 183 3.80 -16.30 -4.69
CA GLY A 183 3.09 -17.08 -3.67
C GLY A 183 2.21 -16.28 -2.72
N CYS A 184 2.63 -15.04 -2.43
CA CYS A 184 2.19 -14.26 -1.28
C CYS A 184 0.72 -13.80 -1.42
N PRO A 185 -0.13 -14.05 -0.40
CA PRO A 185 -1.43 -13.39 -0.28
C PRO A 185 -1.27 -11.87 -0.15
N VAL A 186 -2.11 -11.13 -0.87
CA VAL A 186 -2.08 -9.66 -0.86
C VAL A 186 -3.47 -9.08 -0.61
N LEU A 187 -3.57 -8.18 0.36
CA LEU A 187 -4.78 -7.39 0.58
C LEU A 187 -4.53 -5.94 0.19
N VAL A 188 -5.35 -5.40 -0.71
CA VAL A 188 -5.21 -4.03 -1.19
C VAL A 188 -6.32 -3.16 -0.61
N PHE A 189 -5.94 -2.00 -0.08
CA PHE A 189 -6.83 -0.92 0.34
C PHE A 189 -6.58 0.30 -0.54
N ALA A 190 -7.50 0.60 -1.45
CA ALA A 190 -7.41 1.75 -2.34
C ALA A 190 -8.35 2.87 -1.87
N MET A 191 -7.80 3.95 -1.32
CA MET A 191 -8.62 5.05 -0.80
C MET A 191 -9.33 5.81 -1.91
N THR A 192 -10.58 6.20 -1.64
CA THR A 192 -11.45 6.91 -2.59
C THR A 192 -11.60 8.37 -2.19
N GLN A 193 -12.19 9.19 -3.07
CA GLN A 193 -12.53 10.59 -2.76
C GLN A 193 -13.53 10.76 -1.60
N VAL A 194 -14.18 9.69 -1.14
CA VAL A 194 -15.14 9.75 -0.02
C VAL A 194 -14.46 10.13 1.30
N ILE A 195 -13.17 9.80 1.46
CA ILE A 195 -12.43 10.13 2.70
C ILE A 195 -11.82 11.54 2.67
N TYR A 196 -12.03 12.30 1.59
CA TYR A 196 -11.58 13.68 1.48
C TYR A 196 -12.31 14.58 2.48
N VAL A 197 -11.57 15.50 3.10
CA VAL A 197 -12.10 16.53 4.00
C VAL A 197 -11.58 17.88 3.57
N ASP A 198 -12.48 18.83 3.35
CA ASP A 198 -12.12 20.22 3.12
C ASP A 198 -11.84 20.92 4.46
N ASP A 199 -10.56 21.06 4.79
CA ASP A 199 -10.06 21.63 6.06
C ASP A 199 -9.58 23.08 5.93
N ARG A 200 -10.02 23.80 4.88
CA ARG A 200 -9.69 25.21 4.65
C ARG A 200 -10.49 26.21 5.52
N CYS A 201 -11.31 25.69 6.44
CA CYS A 201 -12.18 26.46 7.33
C CYS A 201 -11.40 27.27 8.37
#